data_AF-A0A6A4GZX0-F1
#
_entry.id   AF-A0A6A4GZX0-F1
#
_cell.length_a   1.000
_cell.length_b   1.000
_cell.length_c   1.000
_cell.angle_alpha   90.00
_cell.angle_beta   90.00
_cell.angle_gamma   90.00
#
_symmetry.space_group_name_H-M   'P 1'
#
loop_
_entity.id
_entity.type
_entity.pdbx_description
1 polymer ?
#
loop_
_entity_poly.entity_id
_entity_poly.type
_entity_poly.pdbx_seq_one_letter_code
_entity_poly.pdbx_strand_id
1 'polypeptide(L)'
;MGRSRVTLNIPLLTAINSHPVSTIIVPSLAHFDTALLKAELRPSDLTKIVFFPNRVCNDNDYSEVEKYLMFGVRVNHLYIKETALLDRSFGGRKFTGLRELHINLDASPITVSWLSDFAHGHPLLRKISFSRYSVRGAMHRDTILPFIKPFVEEAGDEGEIKGFAITRVDPGSKVVTEGPFSEWYITGLHLRISQWSAGRILNRAHTFFPRIEIFTMDLPMLYDELISSLHVFSSLRVVGLLRPYRLLTFNDQALLSEPPGHVEVESAIIQYTSRIAQRIPTIEGFFINGLRVGRGESF
;
A
#
# COMPACT_ATOMS: atom_id res chain seq x y z
N MET A 1 -11.33 29.22 -11.01
CA MET A 1 -12.66 28.59 -11.13
C MET A 1 -12.81 27.57 -10.03
N GLY A 2 -13.73 27.80 -9.08
CA GLY A 2 -13.95 26.89 -7.96
C GLY A 2 -14.56 25.57 -8.45
N ARG A 3 -13.89 24.45 -8.18
CA ARG A 3 -14.50 23.12 -8.39
C ARG A 3 -15.67 22.99 -7.42
N SER A 4 -16.89 23.06 -7.92
CA SER A 4 -18.08 22.70 -7.13
C SER A 4 -17.92 21.26 -6.66
N ARG A 5 -17.82 21.05 -5.35
CA ARG A 5 -17.77 19.71 -4.76
C ARG A 5 -19.21 19.22 -4.65
N VAL A 6 -19.50 18.08 -5.29
CA VAL A 6 -20.76 17.38 -5.06
C VAL A 6 -20.74 16.82 -3.64
N THR A 7 -21.78 17.15 -2.88
CA THR A 7 -21.98 16.70 -1.51
C THR A 7 -23.20 15.77 -1.48
N LEU A 8 -23.07 14.63 -0.81
CA LEU A 8 -24.16 13.74 -0.48
C LEU A 8 -25.09 14.45 0.50
N ASN A 9 -26.33 14.65 0.07
CA ASN A 9 -27.44 15.21 0.84
C ASN A 9 -28.66 14.29 0.69
N ILE A 10 -29.76 14.61 1.38
CA ILE A 10 -30.97 13.76 1.38
C ILE A 10 -31.55 13.53 -0.03
N PRO A 11 -31.69 14.55 -0.91
CA PRO A 11 -32.18 14.33 -2.27
C PRO A 11 -31.27 13.38 -3.07
N LEU A 12 -29.95 13.59 -3.03
CA LEU A 12 -29.01 12.73 -3.75
C LEU A 12 -29.02 11.30 -3.20
N LEU A 13 -29.10 11.14 -1.88
CA LEU A 13 -29.21 9.83 -1.25
C LEU A 13 -30.49 9.09 -1.67
N THR A 14 -31.62 9.81 -1.75
CA THR A 14 -32.90 9.25 -2.20
C THR A 14 -32.80 8.77 -3.66
N ALA A 15 -32.17 9.56 -4.52
CA ALA A 15 -31.92 9.18 -5.91
C ALA A 15 -31.00 7.94 -6.01
N ILE A 16 -29.93 7.90 -5.22
CA ILE A 16 -29.00 6.76 -5.13
C ILE A 16 -29.73 5.48 -4.72
N ASN A 17 -30.59 5.57 -3.70
CA ASN A 17 -31.32 4.42 -3.19
C ASN A 17 -32.35 3.90 -4.20
N SER A 18 -32.92 4.79 -5.01
CA SER A 18 -33.84 4.44 -6.10
C SER A 18 -33.13 3.93 -7.37
N HIS A 19 -31.82 4.18 -7.52
CA HIS A 19 -31.05 3.80 -8.70
C HIS A 19 -30.64 2.30 -8.66
N PRO A 20 -30.58 1.58 -9.79
CA PRO A 20 -30.17 0.16 -9.82
C PRO A 20 -28.70 -0.10 -9.48
N VAL A 21 -27.90 0.94 -9.23
CA VAL A 21 -26.49 0.79 -8.86
C VAL A 21 -26.41 0.15 -7.48
N SER A 22 -25.58 -0.89 -7.38
CA SER A 22 -25.39 -1.67 -6.16
C SER A 22 -24.34 -1.08 -5.22
N THR A 23 -23.43 -0.23 -5.72
CA THR A 23 -22.34 0.33 -4.93
C THR A 23 -21.87 1.68 -5.50
N ILE A 24 -21.63 2.64 -4.61
CA ILE A 24 -21.08 3.96 -4.90
C ILE A 24 -19.83 4.14 -4.06
N ILE A 25 -18.72 4.46 -4.72
CA ILE A 25 -17.44 4.69 -4.06
C ILE A 25 -17.32 6.16 -3.69
N VAL A 26 -17.06 6.43 -2.42
CA VAL A 26 -16.83 7.78 -1.91
C VAL A 26 -15.42 7.85 -1.33
N PRO A 27 -14.57 8.80 -1.77
CA PRO A 27 -13.17 8.84 -1.36
C PRO A 27 -12.95 9.54 -0.01
N SER A 28 -13.95 10.26 0.52
CA SER A 28 -13.81 11.03 1.77
C SER A 28 -15.15 11.38 2.40
N LEU A 29 -15.18 11.44 3.73
CA LEU A 29 -16.26 12.03 4.51
C LEU A 29 -16.52 13.50 4.19
N ALA A 30 -15.55 14.22 3.62
CA ALA A 30 -15.74 15.61 3.19
C ALA A 30 -16.83 15.79 2.11
N HIS A 31 -17.29 14.68 1.52
CA HIS A 31 -18.42 14.65 0.60
C HIS A 31 -19.77 14.44 1.27
N PHE A 32 -19.85 14.34 2.59
CA PHE A 32 -21.12 14.20 3.30
C PHE A 32 -21.58 15.55 3.84
N ASP A 33 -22.86 15.86 3.65
CA ASP A 33 -23.48 16.99 4.30
C ASP A 33 -23.66 16.67 5.79
N THR A 34 -23.21 17.57 6.67
CA THR A 34 -23.40 17.44 8.12
C THR A 34 -24.88 17.37 8.52
N ALA A 35 -25.78 17.88 7.68
CA ALA A 35 -27.22 17.74 7.87
C ALA A 35 -27.72 16.30 7.71
N LEU A 36 -26.99 15.41 7.02
CA LEU A 36 -27.37 14.00 6.88
C LEU A 36 -27.44 13.28 8.23
N LEU A 37 -26.48 13.53 9.13
CA LEU A 37 -26.46 12.92 10.47
C LEU A 37 -27.56 13.47 11.39
N LYS A 38 -28.13 14.63 11.06
CA LYS A 38 -29.29 15.19 11.76
C LYS A 38 -30.62 14.68 11.21
N ALA A 39 -30.60 14.03 10.04
CA ALA A 39 -31.78 13.41 9.48
C ALA A 39 -32.03 12.05 10.15
N GLU A 40 -33.29 11.62 10.21
CA GLU A 40 -33.71 10.31 10.72
C GLU A 40 -33.35 9.18 9.73
N LEU A 41 -32.05 8.96 9.53
CA LEU A 41 -31.55 7.88 8.69
C LEU A 41 -31.82 6.52 9.35
N ARG A 42 -32.20 5.54 8.54
CA ARG A 42 -32.35 4.14 8.95
C ARG A 42 -31.03 3.40 8.79
N PRO A 43 -30.80 2.29 9.53
CA PRO A 43 -29.58 1.49 9.44
C PRO A 43 -29.20 0.97 8.04
N SER A 44 -30.14 0.98 7.09
CA SER A 44 -29.94 0.50 5.72
C SER A 44 -29.70 1.60 4.68
N ASP A 45 -29.86 2.87 5.06
CA ASP A 45 -29.98 3.97 4.10
C ASP A 45 -28.68 4.24 3.33
N LEU A 46 -27.52 3.89 3.90
CA LEU A 46 -26.21 4.10 3.28
C LEU A 46 -25.51 2.81 2.83
N THR A 47 -26.24 1.69 2.73
CA THR A 47 -25.68 0.37 2.36
C THR A 47 -24.97 0.31 1.00
N LYS A 48 -25.42 1.15 0.06
CA LYS A 48 -24.78 1.31 -1.26
C LYS A 48 -23.46 2.08 -1.20
N ILE A 49 -23.18 2.81 -0.12
CA ILE A 49 -21.98 3.64 -0.02
C ILE A 49 -20.80 2.83 0.50
N VAL A 50 -19.66 2.96 -0.19
CA VAL A 50 -18.38 2.33 0.18
C VAL A 50 -17.28 3.38 0.24
N PHE A 51 -16.58 3.47 1.37
CA PHE A 51 -15.37 4.28 1.47
C PHE A 51 -14.16 3.55 0.90
N PHE A 52 -13.46 4.20 -0.05
CA PHE A 52 -12.22 3.68 -0.63
C PHE A 52 -11.34 4.79 -1.22
N PRO A 53 -10.14 5.06 -0.65
CA PRO A 53 -9.70 4.70 0.71
C PRO A 53 -10.32 5.65 1.76
N ASN A 54 -10.57 5.14 2.98
CA ASN A 54 -10.90 5.98 4.13
C ASN A 54 -9.63 6.30 4.93
N ARG A 55 -9.39 7.58 5.21
CA ARG A 55 -8.23 8.02 5.99
C ARG A 55 -8.69 8.38 7.41
N VAL A 56 -8.15 7.68 8.40
CA VAL A 56 -8.31 8.00 9.81
C VAL A 56 -6.99 8.57 10.32
N CYS A 57 -7.02 9.86 10.65
CA CYS A 57 -5.86 10.55 11.19
C CYS A 57 -5.92 10.63 12.72
N ASN A 58 -7.10 10.69 13.33
CA ASN A 58 -7.25 10.78 14.79
C ASN A 58 -8.53 10.04 15.27
N ASP A 59 -8.77 9.98 16.58
CA ASP A 59 -9.97 9.34 17.15
C ASP A 59 -11.28 10.05 16.80
N ASN A 60 -11.25 11.37 16.55
CA ASN A 60 -12.43 12.08 16.08
C ASN A 60 -12.82 11.64 14.67
N ASP A 61 -11.84 11.44 13.78
CA ASP A 61 -12.08 10.92 12.43
C ASP A 61 -12.72 9.52 12.50
N TYR A 62 -12.26 8.66 13.43
CA TYR A 62 -12.88 7.35 13.64
C TYR A 62 -14.31 7.49 14.14
N SER A 63 -14.55 8.34 15.14
CA SER A 63 -15.88 8.56 15.72
C SER A 63 -16.87 9.08 14.68
N GLU A 64 -16.42 9.91 13.74
CA GLU A 64 -17.24 10.35 12.61
C GLU A 64 -17.57 9.19 11.66
N VAL A 65 -16.59 8.38 11.30
CA VAL A 65 -16.81 7.20 10.44
C VAL A 65 -17.80 6.22 11.09
N GLU A 66 -17.67 5.98 12.39
CA GLU A 66 -18.50 5.05 13.15
C GLU A 66 -19.98 5.41 13.09
N LYS A 67 -20.33 6.71 13.15
CA LYS A 67 -21.70 7.19 12.96
C LYS A 67 -22.29 6.72 11.63
N TYR A 68 -21.52 6.78 10.55
CA TYR A 68 -21.98 6.36 9.23
C TYR A 68 -22.02 4.84 9.05
N LEU A 69 -21.14 4.10 9.73
CA LEU A 69 -21.18 2.64 9.75
C LEU A 69 -22.50 2.12 10.34
N MET A 70 -23.06 2.80 11.34
CA MET A 70 -24.38 2.46 11.91
C MET A 70 -25.53 2.56 10.90
N PHE A 71 -25.37 3.36 9.85
CA PHE A 71 -26.34 3.52 8.75
C PHE A 71 -26.03 2.64 7.53
N GLY A 72 -25.11 1.67 7.69
CA GLY A 72 -24.83 0.64 6.70
C GLY A 72 -23.69 0.98 5.73
N VAL A 73 -22.98 2.09 5.92
CA VAL A 73 -21.78 2.38 5.12
C VAL A 73 -20.75 1.26 5.30
N ARG A 74 -20.06 0.91 4.21
CA ARG A 74 -18.96 -0.05 4.22
C ARG A 74 -17.63 0.66 4.03
N VAL A 75 -16.58 0.18 4.68
CA VAL A 75 -15.20 0.65 4.48
C VAL A 75 -14.45 -0.48 3.81
N ASN A 76 -13.94 -0.26 2.60
CA ASN A 76 -13.21 -1.30 1.87
C ASN A 76 -11.69 -1.23 2.13
N HIS A 77 -11.15 -0.02 2.23
CA HIS A 77 -9.74 0.22 2.54
C HIS A 77 -9.63 1.28 3.64
N LEU A 78 -8.99 0.92 4.75
CA LEU A 78 -8.71 1.79 5.87
C LEU A 78 -7.22 2.19 5.89
N TYR A 79 -6.95 3.49 5.92
CA TYR A 79 -5.62 4.07 6.06
C TYR A 79 -5.48 4.75 7.41
N ILE A 80 -4.57 4.24 8.25
CA ILE A 80 -4.23 4.77 9.57
C ILE A 80 -2.97 5.60 9.47
N LYS A 81 -3.12 6.91 9.70
CA LYS A 81 -1.98 7.84 9.65
C LYS A 81 -1.21 7.89 10.98
N GLU A 82 -1.93 7.86 12.11
CA GLU A 82 -1.35 8.02 13.44
C GLU A 82 -1.35 6.68 14.17
N THR A 83 -0.15 6.22 14.51
CA THR A 83 0.10 4.94 15.19
C THR A 83 -0.41 4.92 16.62
N ALA A 84 -0.62 6.09 17.25
CA ALA A 84 -1.18 6.21 18.59
C ALA A 84 -2.60 5.62 18.71
N LEU A 85 -3.33 5.52 17.59
CA LEU A 85 -4.67 4.92 17.53
C LEU A 85 -4.64 3.39 17.62
N LEU A 86 -3.47 2.77 17.45
CA LEU A 86 -3.28 1.32 17.37
C LEU A 86 -2.95 0.74 18.74
N ASP A 87 -3.84 0.97 19.71
CA ASP A 87 -3.78 0.38 21.04
C ASP A 87 -4.53 -0.96 21.10
N ARG A 88 -4.65 -1.55 22.29
CA ARG A 88 -5.42 -2.80 22.47
C ARG A 88 -6.90 -2.64 22.14
N SER A 89 -7.49 -1.46 22.33
CA SER A 89 -8.90 -1.21 22.04
C SER A 89 -9.19 -1.26 20.53
N PHE A 90 -8.18 -0.96 19.70
CA PHE A 90 -8.30 -1.02 18.25
C PHE A 90 -8.72 -2.39 17.74
N GLY A 91 -8.31 -3.47 18.42
CA GLY A 91 -8.67 -4.85 18.06
C GLY A 91 -10.19 -5.11 18.04
N GLY A 92 -10.94 -4.39 18.86
CA GLY A 92 -12.40 -4.51 18.96
C GLY A 92 -13.18 -3.68 17.92
N ARG A 93 -12.54 -2.71 17.26
CA ARG A 93 -13.21 -1.81 16.31
C ARG A 93 -13.72 -2.60 15.11
N LYS A 94 -14.90 -2.22 14.58
CA LYS A 94 -15.57 -2.95 13.50
C LYS A 94 -15.71 -2.09 12.25
N PHE A 95 -15.20 -2.58 11.13
CA PHE A 95 -15.30 -1.95 9.82
C PHE A 95 -15.97 -2.91 8.83
N THR A 96 -17.26 -2.72 8.60
CA THR A 96 -18.03 -3.58 7.69
C THR A 96 -17.47 -3.50 6.28
N GLY A 97 -17.15 -4.63 5.67
CA GLY A 97 -16.63 -4.72 4.30
C GLY A 97 -15.13 -4.50 4.14
N LEU A 98 -14.36 -4.38 5.24
CA LEU A 98 -12.93 -4.12 5.20
C LEU A 98 -12.15 -5.22 4.50
N ARG A 99 -11.36 -4.86 3.49
CA ARG A 99 -10.48 -5.76 2.73
C ARG A 99 -9.00 -5.40 2.86
N GLU A 100 -8.70 -4.11 2.98
CA GLU A 100 -7.32 -3.63 3.07
C GLU A 100 -7.13 -2.68 4.25
N LEU A 101 -6.06 -2.91 5.00
CA LEU A 101 -5.58 -2.01 6.05
C LEU A 101 -4.21 -1.48 5.66
N HIS A 102 -4.01 -0.17 5.74
CA HIS A 102 -2.72 0.48 5.53
C HIS A 102 -2.35 1.25 6.78
N ILE A 103 -1.17 1.00 7.32
CA ILE A 103 -0.63 1.66 8.50
C ILE A 103 0.61 2.47 8.13
N ASN A 104 0.57 3.76 8.42
CA ASN A 104 1.74 4.61 8.34
C ASN A 104 2.60 4.48 9.60
N LEU A 105 3.90 4.22 9.43
CA LEU A 105 4.86 4.02 10.52
C LEU A 105 5.76 5.25 10.78
N ASP A 106 5.39 6.42 10.27
CA ASP A 106 6.18 7.65 10.44
C ASP A 106 6.21 8.19 11.88
N ALA A 107 5.15 7.97 12.66
CA ALA A 107 4.92 8.70 13.91
C ALA A 107 5.57 8.05 15.14
N SER A 108 5.36 6.75 15.36
CA SER A 108 5.87 6.04 16.55
C SER A 108 5.91 4.53 16.34
N PRO A 109 6.71 3.79 17.14
CA PRO A 109 6.63 2.34 17.22
C PRO A 109 5.19 1.87 17.47
N ILE A 110 4.80 0.75 16.87
CA ILE A 110 3.51 0.12 17.13
C ILE A 110 3.70 -1.21 17.83
N THR A 111 2.80 -1.51 18.76
CA THR A 111 2.57 -2.89 19.18
C THR A 111 1.56 -3.52 18.23
N VAL A 112 1.71 -4.81 17.96
CA VAL A 112 0.75 -5.58 17.13
C VAL A 112 -0.14 -6.50 17.97
N SER A 113 -0.24 -6.24 19.27
CA SER A 113 -1.05 -7.08 20.18
C SER A 113 -2.54 -7.09 19.82
N TRP A 114 -3.05 -6.01 19.21
CA TRP A 114 -4.43 -5.89 18.73
C TRP A 114 -4.68 -6.58 17.39
N LEU A 115 -3.62 -6.90 16.63
CA LEU A 115 -3.73 -7.27 15.22
C LEU A 115 -4.51 -8.58 15.04
N SER A 116 -4.34 -9.53 15.97
CA SER A 116 -5.05 -10.81 15.96
C SER A 116 -6.55 -10.66 16.10
N ASP A 117 -6.97 -9.94 17.14
CA ASP A 117 -8.38 -9.70 17.41
C ASP A 117 -9.00 -8.91 16.24
N PHE A 118 -8.25 -7.95 15.69
CA PHE A 118 -8.68 -7.19 14.53
C PHE A 118 -8.84 -8.07 13.29
N ALA A 119 -7.84 -8.85 12.91
CA ALA A 119 -7.89 -9.70 11.72
C ALA A 119 -8.99 -10.77 11.83
N HIS A 120 -9.18 -11.34 13.03
CA HIS A 120 -10.27 -12.27 13.31
C HIS A 120 -11.65 -11.59 13.22
N GLY A 121 -11.75 -10.35 13.69
CA GLY A 121 -12.95 -9.53 13.60
C GLY A 121 -13.33 -9.10 12.18
N HIS A 122 -12.44 -9.24 11.20
CA HIS A 122 -12.62 -8.81 9.81
C HIS A 122 -12.34 -9.96 8.83
N PRO A 123 -13.31 -10.87 8.60
CA PRO A 123 -13.10 -12.05 7.75
C PRO A 123 -12.81 -11.72 6.28
N LEU A 124 -13.22 -10.54 5.82
CA LEU A 124 -12.94 -10.07 4.45
C LEU A 124 -11.57 -9.39 4.31
N LEU A 125 -10.85 -9.15 5.42
CA LEU A 125 -9.53 -8.53 5.39
C LEU A 125 -8.54 -9.48 4.72
N ARG A 126 -7.97 -9.03 3.60
CA ARG A 126 -7.04 -9.80 2.77
C ARG A 126 -5.63 -9.27 2.83
N LYS A 127 -5.44 -7.97 3.08
CA LYS A 127 -4.13 -7.33 3.00
C LYS A 127 -3.93 -6.32 4.12
N ILE A 128 -2.77 -6.36 4.75
CA ILE A 128 -2.31 -5.34 5.69
C ILE A 128 -0.96 -4.81 5.19
N SER A 129 -0.89 -3.52 4.94
CA SER A 129 0.30 -2.83 4.43
C SER A 129 0.88 -1.93 5.50
N PHE A 130 2.19 -1.97 5.66
CA PHE A 130 2.96 -1.15 6.58
C PHE A 130 3.94 -0.34 5.75
N SER A 131 3.90 0.99 5.84
CA SER A 131 4.85 1.82 5.11
C SER A 131 5.24 3.05 5.89
N ARG A 132 6.42 3.58 5.58
CA ARG A 132 6.90 4.86 6.07
C ARG A 132 6.91 5.86 4.90
N TYR A 133 6.17 6.96 5.00
CA TYR A 133 6.14 7.99 3.95
C TYR A 133 7.26 9.02 4.10
N SER A 134 7.83 9.16 5.29
CA SER A 134 8.94 10.06 5.56
C SER A 134 10.16 9.72 4.70
N VAL A 135 10.60 10.71 3.93
CA VAL A 135 11.77 10.68 3.04
C VAL A 135 13.09 10.49 3.83
N ARG A 136 13.07 10.66 5.17
CA ARG A 136 14.25 10.55 6.03
C ARG A 136 14.06 9.48 7.12
N GLY A 137 14.92 8.46 7.05
CA GLY A 137 15.14 7.51 8.14
C GLY A 137 14.55 6.12 7.90
N ALA A 138 15.32 5.11 8.33
CA ALA A 138 14.96 3.71 8.30
C ALA A 138 13.78 3.43 9.21
N MET A 139 13.05 2.32 8.99
CA MET A 139 12.24 1.75 10.07
C MET A 139 13.10 1.72 11.34
N HIS A 140 12.66 2.42 12.39
CA HIS A 140 13.40 2.42 13.63
C HIS A 140 13.47 0.97 14.10
N ARG A 141 14.62 0.51 14.61
CA ARG A 141 14.74 -0.88 15.08
C ARG A 141 13.69 -1.23 16.15
N ASP A 142 13.21 -0.22 16.85
CA ASP A 142 12.17 -0.37 17.88
C ASP A 142 10.74 -0.42 17.31
N THR A 143 10.53 -0.02 16.05
CA THR A 143 9.25 -0.15 15.31
C THR A 143 9.16 -1.49 14.56
N ILE A 144 10.18 -2.33 14.68
CA ILE A 144 10.25 -3.59 13.94
C ILE A 144 9.13 -4.51 14.39
N LEU A 145 8.29 -4.85 13.41
CA LEU A 145 7.20 -5.79 13.58
C LEU A 145 7.74 -7.24 13.59
N PRO A 146 7.14 -8.15 14.37
CA PRO A 146 7.57 -9.55 14.43
C PRO A 146 7.71 -10.21 13.05
N PHE A 147 6.87 -9.81 12.09
CA PHE A 147 6.85 -10.32 10.72
C PHE A 147 8.15 -10.04 9.93
N ILE A 148 8.75 -8.86 10.12
CA ILE A 148 9.89 -8.41 9.31
C ILE A 148 11.21 -8.45 10.09
N LYS A 149 11.15 -8.66 11.42
CA LYS A 149 12.30 -8.59 12.33
C LYS A 149 13.52 -9.38 11.88
N PRO A 150 13.40 -10.68 11.57
CA PRO A 150 14.58 -11.49 11.22
C PRO A 150 15.30 -10.96 9.98
N PHE A 151 14.53 -10.47 9.00
CA PHE A 151 15.11 -9.92 7.79
C PHE A 151 15.73 -8.54 8.02
N VAL A 152 15.16 -7.68 8.86
CA VAL A 152 15.78 -6.39 9.21
C VAL A 152 17.13 -6.59 9.88
N GLU A 153 17.24 -7.59 10.77
CA GLU A 153 18.48 -7.92 11.47
C GLU A 153 19.56 -8.43 10.49
N GLU A 154 19.18 -9.23 9.49
CA GLU A 154 20.09 -9.74 8.45
C GLU A 154 20.43 -8.73 7.34
N ALA A 155 19.52 -7.81 7.02
CA ALA A 155 19.74 -6.80 5.97
C ALA A 155 20.85 -5.82 6.36
N GLY A 156 21.06 -5.58 7.66
CA GLY A 156 22.13 -4.71 8.16
C GLY A 156 22.12 -3.33 7.49
N ASP A 157 23.29 -2.91 7.00
CA ASP A 157 23.46 -1.62 6.31
C ASP A 157 23.29 -1.73 4.78
N GLU A 158 23.03 -2.93 4.24
CA GLU A 158 22.88 -3.14 2.79
C GLU A 158 21.60 -2.51 2.24
N GLY A 159 20.54 -2.44 3.05
CA GLY A 159 19.28 -1.87 2.63
C GLY A 159 18.34 -1.48 3.76
N GLU A 160 17.48 -0.54 3.42
CA GLU A 160 16.52 0.09 4.30
C GLU A 160 15.11 -0.34 3.90
N ILE A 161 14.37 -0.95 4.83
CA ILE A 161 12.98 -1.32 4.59
C ILE A 161 12.10 -0.07 4.73
N LYS A 162 11.45 0.30 3.63
CA LYS A 162 10.50 1.43 3.57
C LYS A 162 9.07 1.00 3.80
N GLY A 163 8.77 -0.28 3.57
CA GLY A 163 7.47 -0.85 3.84
C GLY A 163 7.40 -2.33 3.45
N PHE A 164 6.33 -2.97 3.87
CA PHE A 164 6.00 -4.34 3.50
C PHE A 164 4.50 -4.54 3.59
N ALA A 165 3.99 -5.62 2.97
CA ALA A 165 2.60 -6.00 3.08
C ALA A 165 2.48 -7.49 3.39
N ILE A 166 1.55 -7.81 4.29
CA ILE A 166 1.13 -9.18 4.55
C ILE A 166 -0.23 -9.44 3.90
N THR A 167 -0.39 -10.62 3.33
CA THR A 167 -1.63 -11.07 2.69
C THR A 167 -2.13 -12.35 3.33
N ARG A 168 -3.44 -12.42 3.53
CA ARG A 168 -4.13 -13.59 4.06
C ARG A 168 -4.26 -14.66 2.97
N VAL A 169 -4.02 -15.90 3.35
CA VAL A 169 -4.22 -17.06 2.50
C VAL A 169 -5.70 -17.35 2.35
N ASP A 170 -6.12 -17.60 1.10
CA ASP A 170 -7.49 -18.04 0.85
C ASP A 170 -7.73 -19.43 1.47
N PRO A 171 -8.90 -19.64 2.13
CA PRO A 171 -9.25 -20.92 2.70
C PRO A 171 -9.25 -22.01 1.62
N GLY A 172 -8.33 -22.97 1.73
CA GLY A 172 -8.11 -24.04 0.75
C GLY A 172 -6.67 -24.16 0.24
N SER A 173 -5.81 -23.17 0.49
CA SER A 173 -4.38 -23.29 0.19
C SER A 173 -3.67 -24.20 1.20
N LYS A 174 -2.86 -25.15 0.73
CA LYS A 174 -2.08 -26.11 1.54
C LYS A 174 -0.84 -25.45 2.17
N VAL A 175 -1.01 -24.34 2.88
CA VAL A 175 0.12 -23.68 3.55
C VAL A 175 0.09 -24.04 5.01
N VAL A 176 1.02 -24.92 5.39
CA VAL A 176 1.23 -25.32 6.79
C VAL A 176 2.32 -24.42 7.33
N THR A 177 1.94 -23.44 8.15
CA THR A 177 2.88 -22.78 9.06
C THR A 177 2.36 -22.91 10.48
N GLU A 178 3.29 -23.12 11.42
CA GLU A 178 2.99 -23.21 12.84
C GLU A 178 3.12 -21.82 13.45
N GLY A 179 2.10 -21.36 14.17
CA GLY A 179 2.13 -20.11 14.94
C GLY A 179 0.83 -19.30 14.86
N PRO A 180 0.67 -18.32 15.78
CA PRO A 180 -0.38 -17.31 15.63
C PRO A 180 -0.12 -16.54 14.34
N PHE A 181 -1.15 -16.24 13.54
CA PHE A 181 -1.03 -15.63 12.20
C PHE A 181 -0.51 -16.52 11.06
N SER A 182 -0.51 -17.84 11.19
CA SER A 182 -0.11 -18.78 10.12
C SER A 182 -0.85 -18.62 8.78
N GLU A 183 -2.01 -17.95 8.77
CA GLU A 183 -2.75 -17.63 7.56
C GLU A 183 -2.20 -16.38 6.83
N TRP A 184 -1.19 -15.69 7.35
CA TRP A 184 -0.65 -14.43 6.79
C TRP A 184 0.81 -14.55 6.37
N TYR A 185 1.14 -14.02 5.20
CA TYR A 185 2.49 -14.09 4.61
C TYR A 185 2.91 -12.74 4.06
N ILE A 186 4.20 -12.44 4.14
CA ILE A 186 4.75 -11.27 3.47
C ILE A 186 4.73 -11.51 1.97
N THR A 187 3.93 -10.70 1.25
CA THR A 187 3.82 -10.74 -0.21
C THR A 187 4.25 -9.42 -0.86
N GLY A 188 4.34 -8.34 -0.09
CA GLY A 188 4.83 -7.05 -0.55
C GLY A 188 6.09 -6.64 0.21
N LEU A 189 7.10 -6.16 -0.50
CA LEU A 189 8.31 -5.63 0.10
C LEU A 189 8.78 -4.36 -0.64
N HIS A 190 9.07 -3.30 0.12
CA HIS A 190 9.62 -2.06 -0.39
C HIS A 190 11.00 -1.82 0.25
N LEU A 191 12.04 -1.95 -0.55
CA LEU A 191 13.44 -1.75 -0.14
C LEU A 191 14.07 -0.55 -0.81
N ARG A 192 14.83 0.20 -0.03
CA ARG A 192 15.84 1.11 -0.55
C ARG A 192 17.20 0.47 -0.38
N ILE A 193 17.88 0.19 -1.49
CA ILE A 193 19.16 -0.50 -1.46
C ILE A 193 20.26 0.55 -1.46
N SER A 194 21.00 0.64 -0.36
CA SER A 194 22.04 1.66 -0.17
C SER A 194 23.37 1.21 -0.79
N GLN A 195 23.67 -0.08 -0.67
CA GLN A 195 24.87 -0.70 -1.21
C GLN A 195 24.47 -1.92 -2.02
N TRP A 196 24.78 -1.91 -3.31
CA TRP A 196 24.52 -3.06 -4.14
C TRP A 196 25.62 -4.11 -3.97
N SER A 197 25.23 -5.28 -3.48
CA SER A 197 26.11 -6.40 -3.15
C SER A 197 25.80 -7.62 -4.03
N ALA A 198 25.71 -7.42 -5.35
CA ALA A 198 25.37 -8.47 -6.33
C ALA A 198 24.07 -9.21 -5.98
N GLY A 199 23.03 -8.47 -5.56
CA GLY A 199 21.72 -9.04 -5.22
C GLY A 199 21.66 -9.81 -3.91
N ARG A 200 22.71 -9.83 -3.07
CA ARG A 200 22.73 -10.56 -1.79
C ARG A 200 21.52 -10.24 -0.89
N ILE A 201 21.14 -8.97 -0.77
CA ILE A 201 19.97 -8.56 0.01
C ILE A 201 18.65 -9.12 -0.58
N LEU A 202 18.57 -9.26 -1.90
CA LEU A 202 17.39 -9.83 -2.57
C LEU A 202 17.31 -11.34 -2.35
N ASN A 203 18.46 -12.03 -2.40
CA ASN A 203 18.54 -13.44 -2.05
C ASN A 203 18.11 -13.68 -0.59
N ARG A 204 18.59 -12.83 0.35
CA ARG A 204 18.11 -12.86 1.73
C ARG A 204 16.60 -12.62 1.83
N ALA A 205 16.08 -11.59 1.16
CA ALA A 205 14.66 -11.29 1.16
C ALA A 205 13.84 -12.49 0.67
N HIS A 206 14.31 -13.21 -0.35
CA HIS A 206 13.67 -14.44 -0.83
C HIS A 206 13.74 -15.58 0.19
N THR A 207 14.88 -15.78 0.85
CA THR A 207 15.03 -16.81 1.90
C THR A 207 14.02 -16.60 3.03
N PHE A 208 13.80 -15.36 3.45
CA PHE A 208 12.82 -15.04 4.49
C PHE A 208 11.38 -15.03 3.96
N PHE A 209 11.17 -14.54 2.75
CA PHE A 209 9.85 -14.28 2.17
C PHE A 209 9.78 -14.84 0.73
N PRO A 210 9.66 -16.16 0.59
CA PRO A 210 9.70 -16.81 -0.73
C PRO A 210 8.49 -16.47 -1.62
N ARG A 211 7.44 -15.87 -1.03
CA ARG A 211 6.18 -15.53 -1.68
C ARG A 211 6.02 -14.03 -1.97
N ILE A 212 7.12 -13.30 -2.13
CA ILE A 212 7.04 -11.91 -2.58
C ILE A 212 6.40 -11.86 -3.97
N GLU A 213 5.24 -11.21 -4.05
CA GLU A 213 4.48 -10.95 -5.27
C GLU A 213 4.67 -9.52 -5.76
N ILE A 214 4.89 -8.57 -4.83
CA ILE A 214 5.06 -7.15 -5.12
C ILE A 214 6.40 -6.72 -4.54
N PHE A 215 7.33 -6.33 -5.42
CA PHE A 215 8.64 -5.85 -4.99
C PHE A 215 8.87 -4.42 -5.49
N THR A 216 8.98 -3.47 -4.57
CA THR A 216 9.28 -2.06 -4.86
C THR A 216 10.70 -1.74 -4.44
N MET A 217 11.46 -1.09 -5.32
CA MET A 217 12.85 -0.76 -5.06
C MET A 217 13.23 0.65 -5.45
N ASP A 218 14.11 1.24 -4.64
CA ASP A 218 14.86 2.46 -4.91
C ASP A 218 16.32 2.06 -5.11
N LEU A 219 16.77 2.13 -6.37
CA LEU A 219 18.04 1.53 -6.81
C LEU A 219 19.08 2.58 -7.19
N PRO A 220 20.36 2.37 -6.81
CA PRO A 220 21.47 3.18 -7.29
C PRO A 220 22.11 2.65 -8.60
N MET A 221 21.57 1.62 -9.26
CA MET A 221 22.36 0.71 -10.14
C MET A 221 21.98 0.63 -11.63
N LEU A 222 22.77 -0.17 -12.38
CA LEU A 222 22.65 -0.54 -13.80
C LEU A 222 21.80 -1.81 -14.03
N TYR A 223 21.42 -2.06 -15.28
CA TYR A 223 20.34 -2.95 -15.70
C TYR A 223 20.54 -4.47 -15.50
N ASP A 224 21.63 -5.06 -16.00
CA ASP A 224 21.73 -6.51 -16.21
C ASP A 224 21.79 -7.33 -14.90
N GLU A 225 22.37 -6.74 -13.86
CA GLU A 225 22.41 -7.34 -12.53
C GLU A 225 21.04 -7.36 -11.85
N LEU A 226 20.15 -6.42 -12.20
CA LEU A 226 18.82 -6.36 -11.60
C LEU A 226 17.96 -7.54 -12.03
N ILE A 227 17.93 -7.85 -13.33
CA ILE A 227 17.12 -8.96 -13.85
C ILE A 227 17.52 -10.27 -13.20
N SER A 228 18.83 -10.54 -13.16
CA SER A 228 19.38 -11.77 -12.57
C SER A 228 18.98 -11.90 -11.10
N SER A 229 18.95 -10.77 -10.38
CA SER A 229 18.61 -10.77 -8.95
C SER A 229 17.11 -10.85 -8.69
N LEU A 230 16.26 -10.33 -9.59
CA LEU A 230 14.80 -10.45 -9.46
C LEU A 230 14.30 -11.85 -9.78
N HIS A 231 15.04 -12.61 -10.59
CA HIS A 231 14.67 -13.98 -10.96
C HIS A 231 14.58 -14.93 -9.75
N VAL A 232 15.18 -14.57 -8.61
CA VAL A 232 15.06 -15.34 -7.37
C VAL A 232 13.61 -15.40 -6.85
N PHE A 233 12.78 -14.40 -7.17
CA PHE A 233 11.40 -14.33 -6.71
C PHE A 233 10.45 -15.04 -7.68
N SER A 234 10.23 -16.34 -7.46
CA SER A 234 9.35 -17.17 -8.31
C SER A 234 7.88 -16.74 -8.33
N SER A 235 7.43 -15.99 -7.31
CA SER A 235 6.03 -15.51 -7.19
C SER A 235 5.87 -14.05 -7.62
N LEU A 236 6.91 -13.41 -8.14
CA LEU A 236 6.90 -11.98 -8.42
C LEU A 236 5.96 -11.63 -9.57
N ARG A 237 4.98 -10.76 -9.30
CA ARG A 237 3.95 -10.32 -10.25
C ARG A 237 4.02 -8.82 -10.54
N VAL A 238 4.41 -8.01 -9.56
CA VAL A 238 4.48 -6.55 -9.73
C VAL A 238 5.83 -6.02 -9.29
N VAL A 239 6.44 -5.22 -10.15
CA VAL A 239 7.72 -4.56 -9.86
C VAL A 239 7.52 -3.04 -9.75
N GLY A 240 7.84 -2.49 -8.60
CA GLY A 240 7.89 -1.05 -8.34
C GLY A 240 9.29 -0.49 -8.54
N LEU A 241 9.44 0.49 -9.44
CA LEU A 241 10.70 1.18 -9.71
C LEU A 241 10.58 2.64 -9.27
N LEU A 242 11.30 3.02 -8.21
CA LEU A 242 11.34 4.39 -7.73
C LEU A 242 12.57 5.10 -8.30
N ARG A 243 12.35 6.27 -8.90
CA ARG A 243 13.39 7.13 -9.50
C ARG A 243 14.36 6.36 -10.42
N PRO A 244 13.86 5.64 -11.45
CA PRO A 244 14.68 4.72 -12.23
C PRO A 244 15.64 5.39 -13.23
N TYR A 245 16.05 6.65 -13.03
CA TYR A 245 16.87 7.41 -13.99
C TYR A 245 18.16 6.69 -14.38
N ARG A 246 18.87 6.13 -13.39
CA ARG A 246 20.13 5.42 -13.62
C ARG A 246 19.94 4.17 -14.48
N LEU A 247 18.81 3.53 -14.28
CA LEU A 247 18.41 2.29 -14.89
C LEU A 247 17.89 2.49 -16.32
N LEU A 248 17.25 3.64 -16.58
CA LEU A 248 16.86 4.10 -17.92
C LEU A 248 18.03 4.77 -18.67
N THR A 249 19.26 4.65 -18.18
CA THR A 249 20.48 5.25 -18.76
C THR A 249 20.42 6.78 -18.93
N PHE A 250 19.55 7.47 -18.20
CA PHE A 250 19.51 8.94 -18.12
C PHE A 250 20.56 9.51 -17.16
N ASN A 251 21.71 8.81 -17.05
CA ASN A 251 22.74 9.03 -16.04
C ASN A 251 23.59 10.26 -16.39
N ASP A 252 23.05 11.45 -16.11
CA ASP A 252 23.74 12.64 -15.57
C ASP A 252 22.85 13.87 -15.76
N GLN A 253 21.86 14.08 -14.89
CA GLN A 253 21.13 15.36 -14.86
C GLN A 253 22.04 16.55 -14.51
N ALA A 254 23.25 16.29 -13.98
CA ALA A 254 24.26 17.33 -13.75
C ALA A 254 24.99 17.77 -15.05
N LEU A 255 24.95 16.97 -16.12
CA LEU A 255 25.60 17.26 -17.41
C LEU A 255 24.61 17.44 -18.57
N LEU A 256 23.40 16.90 -18.47
CA LEU A 256 22.35 17.15 -19.44
C LEU A 256 21.79 18.55 -19.23
N SER A 257 22.06 19.45 -20.18
CA SER A 257 21.53 20.83 -20.17
C SER A 257 20.00 20.86 -20.23
N GLU A 258 19.37 19.77 -20.69
CA GLU A 258 17.93 19.59 -20.73
C GLU A 258 17.50 18.19 -20.28
N PRO A 259 16.42 18.06 -19.50
CA PRO A 259 15.85 16.77 -19.12
C PRO A 259 15.38 15.99 -20.35
N PRO A 260 15.37 14.65 -20.30
CA PRO A 260 14.96 13.83 -21.44
C PRO A 260 13.53 14.16 -21.86
N GLY A 261 13.28 14.10 -23.17
CA GLY A 261 11.96 14.35 -23.73
C GLY A 261 10.95 13.28 -23.32
N HIS A 262 9.65 13.60 -23.35
CA HIS A 262 8.59 12.65 -23.02
C HIS A 262 8.69 11.35 -23.83
N VAL A 263 8.95 11.47 -25.13
CA VAL A 263 9.07 10.33 -26.04
C VAL A 263 10.26 9.44 -25.67
N GLU A 264 11.37 10.03 -25.25
CA GLU A 264 12.58 9.28 -24.84
C GLU A 264 12.33 8.50 -23.55
N VAL A 265 11.70 9.15 -22.56
CA VAL A 265 11.34 8.53 -21.29
C VAL A 265 10.34 7.40 -21.48
N GLU A 266 9.29 7.63 -22.25
CA GLU A 266 8.28 6.61 -22.56
C GLU A 266 8.93 5.41 -23.29
N SER A 267 9.73 5.67 -24.31
CA SER A 267 10.41 4.61 -25.07
C SER A 267 11.35 3.79 -24.18
N ALA A 268 12.12 4.45 -23.31
CA ALA A 268 13.02 3.78 -22.38
C ALA A 268 12.25 2.91 -21.37
N ILE A 269 11.14 3.42 -20.82
CA ILE A 269 10.26 2.65 -19.92
C ILE A 269 9.72 1.41 -20.62
N ILE A 270 9.15 1.56 -21.82
CA ILE A 270 8.56 0.46 -22.58
C ILE A 270 9.62 -0.60 -22.86
N GLN A 271 10.78 -0.18 -23.37
CA GLN A 271 11.88 -1.10 -23.66
C GLN A 271 12.33 -1.84 -22.41
N TYR A 272 12.48 -1.13 -21.30
CA TYR A 272 12.98 -1.68 -20.06
C TYR A 272 12.02 -2.68 -19.42
N THR A 273 10.77 -2.27 -19.26
CA THR A 273 9.69 -3.10 -18.69
C THR A 273 9.42 -4.33 -19.56
N SER A 274 9.40 -4.16 -20.90
CA SER A 274 9.25 -5.27 -21.84
C SER A 274 10.34 -6.32 -21.68
N ARG A 275 11.60 -5.90 -21.55
CA ARG A 275 12.72 -6.85 -21.41
C ARG A 275 12.71 -7.55 -20.05
N ILE A 276 12.33 -6.88 -18.96
CA ILE A 276 12.15 -7.55 -17.66
C ILE A 276 11.04 -8.60 -17.78
N ALA A 277 9.87 -8.24 -18.33
CA ALA A 277 8.75 -9.16 -18.49
C ALA A 277 9.09 -10.38 -19.37
N GLN A 278 9.93 -10.20 -20.40
CA GLN A 278 10.46 -11.31 -21.21
C GLN A 278 11.33 -12.29 -20.42
N ARG A 279 12.03 -11.82 -19.37
CA ARG A 279 12.94 -12.64 -18.56
C ARG A 279 12.29 -13.20 -17.30
N ILE A 280 11.21 -12.58 -16.83
CA ILE A 280 10.45 -12.98 -15.64
C ILE A 280 8.97 -13.05 -16.05
N PRO A 281 8.52 -14.17 -16.64
CA PRO A 281 7.19 -14.30 -17.25
C PRO A 281 6.02 -14.18 -16.27
N THR A 282 6.28 -14.25 -14.97
CA THR A 282 5.28 -14.10 -13.92
C THR A 282 4.87 -12.64 -13.68
N ILE A 283 5.62 -11.67 -14.23
CA ILE A 283 5.31 -10.25 -14.06
C ILE A 283 4.07 -9.89 -14.87
N GLU A 284 3.10 -9.30 -14.18
CA GLU A 284 1.84 -8.82 -14.72
C GLU A 284 1.79 -7.29 -14.78
N GLY A 285 2.66 -6.59 -14.05
CA GLY A 285 2.63 -5.13 -14.03
C GLY A 285 3.88 -4.47 -13.46
N PHE A 286 4.02 -3.19 -13.80
CA PHE A 286 5.05 -2.30 -13.28
C PHE A 286 4.41 -1.07 -12.65
N PHE A 287 4.97 -0.64 -11.52
CA PHE A 287 4.69 0.66 -10.93
C PHE A 287 5.93 1.52 -11.05
N ILE A 288 5.84 2.67 -11.71
CA ILE A 288 6.98 3.57 -11.93
C ILE A 288 6.62 4.91 -11.32
N ASN A 289 7.52 5.48 -10.53
CA ASN A 289 7.28 6.75 -9.85
C ASN A 289 8.57 7.56 -9.71
N GLY A 290 8.43 8.89 -9.70
CA GLY A 290 9.51 9.82 -9.44
C GLY A 290 10.33 10.10 -10.68
N LEU A 291 9.72 10.02 -11.86
CA LEU A 291 10.31 10.45 -13.13
C LEU A 291 10.02 11.93 -13.34
N ARG A 292 11.02 12.68 -13.82
CA ARG A 292 10.93 14.10 -14.16
C ARG A 292 11.16 14.20 -15.65
N VAL A 293 10.23 14.85 -16.33
CA VAL A 293 10.22 14.98 -17.78
C VAL A 293 10.00 16.45 -18.11
N GLY A 294 10.80 16.99 -19.03
CA GLY A 294 10.74 18.42 -19.37
C GLY A 294 11.02 19.37 -18.19
N ARG A 295 10.74 20.67 -18.38
CA ARG A 295 10.87 21.69 -17.33
C ARG A 295 9.71 21.60 -16.33
N GLY A 296 9.74 20.59 -15.45
CA GLY A 296 9.01 20.62 -14.18
C GLY A 296 7.78 19.73 -14.06
N GLU A 297 7.48 18.86 -15.03
CA GLU A 297 6.39 17.89 -14.88
C GLU A 297 6.92 16.55 -14.35
N SER A 298 6.35 16.10 -13.24
CA SER A 298 6.67 14.81 -12.62
C SER A 298 5.63 13.75 -12.98
N PHE A 299 6.10 12.56 -13.35
CA PHE A 299 5.32 11.33 -13.48
C PHE A 299 5.53 10.41 -12.27
#